data_AF-A0A966AVI3-F1
#
_entry.id   AF-A0A966AVI3-F1
#
_cell.length_a   1.000
_cell.length_b   1.000
_cell.length_c   1.000
_cell.angle_alpha   90.00
_cell.angle_beta   90.00
_cell.angle_gamma   90.00
#
_symmetry.space_group_name_H-M   'P 1'
#
loop_
_entity.id
_entity.type
_entity.pdbx_description
1 polymer ?
#
loop_
_entity_poly.entity_id
_entity_poly.type
_entity_poly.pdbx_seq_one_letter_code
_entity_poly.pdbx_strand_id
1 'polypeptide(L)'
;SVLAPLAAALAPGGRMVTVQSTGQDPGMEIIRKVWPDEEPFQTPGPMLWEAVMPRLAEAFPDRRYSGDIRRTNLFRYGLHVMPTEVREHIGTSTLLAAWNAAVYVAQIDDRQVTEAMTSGVYLDATTEVLARHGGLWFIDESFVVVRERD
;
A
#
# COMPACT_ATOMS: atom_id res chain seq x y z
N SER A 1 -17.08 4.93 -3.83
CA SER A 1 -16.09 3.84 -3.87
C SER A 1 -16.08 3.23 -5.25
N VAL A 2 -14.89 3.04 -5.83
CA VAL A 2 -14.70 2.37 -7.13
C VAL A 2 -14.91 0.85 -7.07
N LEU A 3 -14.94 0.27 -5.86
CA LEU A 3 -15.00 -1.18 -5.67
C LEU A 3 -16.40 -1.78 -5.88
N ALA A 4 -17.47 -1.03 -5.59
CA ALA A 4 -18.83 -1.55 -5.72
C ALA A 4 -19.20 -1.90 -7.19
N PRO A 5 -18.92 -1.05 -8.20
CA PRO A 5 -19.12 -1.43 -9.60
C PRO A 5 -18.29 -2.66 -10.03
N LEU A 6 -17.06 -2.79 -9.53
CA LEU A 6 -16.19 -3.92 -9.84
C LEU A 6 -16.73 -5.23 -9.26
N ALA A 7 -17.14 -5.22 -7.99
CA ALA A 7 -17.76 -6.37 -7.34
C ALA A 7 -19.10 -6.75 -7.99
N ALA A 8 -19.88 -5.77 -8.44
CA ALA A 8 -21.15 -6.00 -9.13
C ALA A 8 -20.99 -6.69 -10.49
N ALA A 9 -19.84 -6.51 -11.14
CA ALA A 9 -19.52 -7.11 -12.44
C ALA A 9 -19.11 -8.60 -12.35
N LEU A 10 -18.97 -9.15 -11.14
CA LEU A 10 -18.62 -10.55 -10.96
C LEU A 10 -19.67 -11.48 -11.56
N ALA A 11 -19.22 -12.50 -12.30
CA ALA A 11 -20.04 -13.65 -12.67
C ALA A 11 -20.37 -14.51 -11.42
N PRO A 12 -21.40 -15.39 -11.45
CA PRO A 12 -21.66 -16.33 -10.36
C PRO A 12 -20.42 -17.17 -10.03
N GLY A 13 -20.01 -17.19 -8.76
CA GLY A 13 -18.75 -17.80 -8.30
C GLY A 13 -17.48 -16.98 -8.56
N GLY A 14 -17.60 -15.79 -9.16
CA GLY A 14 -16.50 -14.86 -9.42
C GLY A 14 -15.95 -14.25 -8.14
N ARG A 15 -14.66 -13.88 -8.17
CA ARG A 15 -13.95 -13.31 -7.02
C ARG A 15 -13.22 -12.03 -7.42
N MET A 16 -13.34 -11.02 -6.58
CA MET A 16 -12.54 -9.80 -6.62
C MET A 16 -11.61 -9.81 -5.41
N VAL A 17 -10.31 -9.62 -5.66
CA VAL A 17 -9.32 -9.43 -4.60
C VAL A 17 -8.88 -7.98 -4.65
N THR A 18 -8.95 -7.31 -3.51
CA THR A 18 -8.38 -5.96 -3.33
C THR A 18 -7.10 -6.10 -2.54
N VAL A 19 -6.03 -5.45 -3.00
CA VAL A 19 -4.73 -5.35 -2.33
C VAL A 19 -4.39 -3.88 -2.22
N GLN A 20 -3.98 -3.42 -1.05
CA GLN A 20 -3.59 -2.02 -0.81
C GLN A 20 -2.56 -1.92 0.30
N SER A 21 -1.73 -0.88 0.25
CA SER A 21 -0.78 -0.61 1.34
C SER A 21 -1.52 -0.18 2.60
N THR A 22 -0.99 -0.61 3.74
CA THR A 22 -1.44 -0.21 5.08
C THR A 22 -0.80 1.09 5.56
N GLY A 23 0.30 1.51 4.93
CA GLY A 23 1.14 2.62 5.39
C GLY A 23 1.87 2.37 6.71
N GLN A 24 1.83 1.14 7.24
CA GLN A 24 2.47 0.74 8.50
C GLN A 24 3.87 0.17 8.23
N ASP A 25 4.65 0.88 7.43
CA ASP A 25 5.93 0.40 6.94
C ASP A 25 7.01 1.51 6.92
N PRO A 26 8.30 1.12 6.80
CA PRO A 26 9.40 2.08 6.76
C PRO A 26 9.33 3.02 5.55
N GLY A 27 8.65 2.64 4.47
CA GLY A 27 8.40 3.55 3.34
C GLY A 27 7.67 4.80 3.82
N MET A 28 6.57 4.62 4.55
CA MET A 28 5.85 5.75 5.16
C MET A 28 6.64 6.49 6.24
N GLU A 29 7.58 5.83 6.93
CA GLU A 29 8.48 6.50 7.86
C GLU A 29 9.44 7.46 7.13
N ILE A 30 9.97 7.08 5.96
CA ILE A 30 10.77 7.96 5.10
C ILE A 30 9.92 9.17 4.68
N ILE A 31 8.70 8.92 4.19
CA ILE A 31 7.79 9.98 3.74
C ILE A 31 7.52 10.98 4.86
N ARG A 32 7.15 10.53 6.05
CA ARG A 32 6.82 11.42 7.18
C ARG A 32 8.02 12.16 7.76
N LYS A 33 9.24 11.69 7.52
CA LYS A 33 10.45 12.46 7.85
C LYS A 33 10.64 13.67 6.95
N VAL A 34 10.20 13.59 5.69
CA VAL A 34 10.29 14.70 4.72
C VAL A 34 9.04 15.57 4.78
N TRP A 35 7.86 14.95 4.89
CA TRP A 35 6.55 15.60 4.93
C TRP A 35 5.71 15.00 6.06
N PRO A 36 5.77 15.57 7.28
CA PRO A 36 5.13 15.00 8.47
C PRO A 36 3.61 14.83 8.37
N ASP A 37 2.97 15.64 7.55
CA ASP A 37 1.52 15.68 7.39
C ASP A 37 0.99 14.69 6.32
N GLU A 38 1.88 13.98 5.60
CA GLU A 38 1.46 13.02 4.58
C GLU A 38 0.81 11.77 5.19
N GLU A 39 -0.41 11.50 4.75
CA GLU A 39 -1.24 10.38 5.20
C GLU A 39 -2.10 9.84 4.04
N PRO A 40 -1.51 9.16 3.04
CA PRO A 40 -2.25 8.67 1.87
C PRO A 40 -3.15 7.45 2.17
N PHE A 41 -2.89 6.71 3.26
CA PHE A 41 -3.54 5.42 3.58
C PHE A 41 -4.63 5.54 4.64
N GLN A 42 -5.60 6.43 4.44
CA GLN A 42 -6.68 6.71 5.41
C GLN A 42 -7.88 5.74 5.34
N THR A 43 -7.94 4.87 4.33
CA THR A 43 -9.11 4.01 4.08
C THR A 43 -8.73 2.52 4.15
N PRO A 44 -8.63 1.93 5.34
CA PRO A 44 -8.29 0.52 5.50
C PRO A 44 -9.40 -0.41 4.97
N GLY A 45 -9.04 -1.67 4.73
CA GLY A 45 -9.89 -2.70 4.14
C GLY A 45 -11.25 -2.84 4.84
N PRO A 46 -11.33 -2.91 6.17
CA PRO A 46 -12.60 -2.95 6.90
C PRO A 46 -13.55 -1.80 6.56
N MET A 47 -13.05 -0.58 6.42
CA MET A 47 -13.87 0.57 6.04
C MET A 47 -14.38 0.45 4.60
N LEU A 48 -13.55 -0.04 3.69
CA LEU A 48 -13.97 -0.31 2.30
C LEU A 48 -15.07 -1.36 2.24
N TRP A 49 -14.93 -2.44 3.02
CA TRP A 49 -15.90 -3.52 3.09
C TRP A 49 -17.25 -3.04 3.60
N GLU A 50 -17.26 -2.33 4.73
CA GLU A 50 -18.47 -1.72 5.31
C GLU A 50 -19.13 -0.72 4.35
N ALA A 51 -18.37 -0.05 3.50
CA ALA A 51 -18.89 0.86 2.49
C ALA A 51 -19.40 0.17 1.21
N VAL A 52 -18.91 -1.03 0.88
CA VAL A 52 -19.22 -1.74 -0.38
C VAL A 52 -20.37 -2.72 -0.23
N MET A 53 -20.36 -3.54 0.83
CA MET A 53 -21.32 -4.64 0.98
C MET A 53 -22.79 -4.18 1.05
N PRO A 54 -23.15 -3.12 1.82
CA PRO A 54 -24.53 -2.64 1.85
C PRO A 54 -25.00 -2.14 0.47
N ARG A 55 -24.13 -1.47 -0.29
CA ARG A 55 -24.45 -0.98 -1.63
C ARG A 55 -24.70 -2.12 -2.62
N LEU A 56 -23.96 -3.22 -2.51
CA LEU A 56 -24.18 -4.40 -3.34
C LEU A 56 -25.52 -5.08 -3.00
N ALA A 57 -25.84 -5.19 -1.72
CA ALA A 57 -27.10 -5.76 -1.25
C ALA A 57 -28.31 -4.91 -1.68
N GLU A 58 -28.20 -3.58 -1.61
CA GLU A 58 -29.24 -2.65 -2.05
C GLU A 58 -29.44 -2.69 -3.58
N ALA A 59 -28.35 -2.65 -4.35
CA ALA A 59 -28.42 -2.58 -5.81
C ALA A 59 -28.79 -3.94 -6.47
N PHE A 60 -28.48 -5.06 -5.81
CA PHE A 60 -28.68 -6.40 -6.34
C PHE A 60 -29.26 -7.35 -5.28
N PRO A 61 -30.53 -7.16 -4.87
CA PRO A 61 -31.14 -7.92 -3.77
C PRO A 61 -31.24 -9.43 -4.06
N ASP A 62 -31.29 -9.82 -5.33
CA ASP A 62 -31.34 -11.22 -5.76
C ASP A 62 -29.97 -11.90 -5.80
N ARG A 63 -28.88 -11.16 -5.57
CA ARG A 63 -27.51 -11.68 -5.61
C ARG A 63 -26.95 -11.78 -4.21
N ARG A 64 -26.29 -12.90 -3.92
CA ARG A 64 -25.53 -13.07 -2.68
C ARG A 64 -24.06 -12.73 -2.91
N TYR A 65 -23.53 -11.91 -2.01
CA TYR A 65 -22.11 -11.58 -1.95
C TYR A 65 -21.59 -12.00 -0.58
N SER A 66 -20.46 -12.68 -0.56
CA SER A 66 -19.73 -13.05 0.65
C SER A 66 -18.27 -12.67 0.50
N GLY A 67 -17.51 -12.81 1.57
CA GLY A 67 -16.10 -12.47 1.58
C GLY A 67 -15.55 -12.50 2.98
N ASP A 68 -14.24 -12.36 3.07
CA ASP A 68 -13.53 -12.50 4.32
C ASP A 68 -12.73 -11.24 4.61
N ILE A 69 -13.34 -10.37 5.42
CA ILE A 69 -12.70 -9.18 5.99
C ILE A 69 -11.88 -9.51 7.24
N ARG A 70 -12.02 -10.72 7.79
CA ARG A 70 -11.36 -11.17 9.03
C ARG A 70 -10.05 -11.90 8.75
N ARG A 71 -9.90 -12.46 7.54
CA ARG A 71 -8.62 -12.87 6.96
C ARG A 71 -8.01 -11.75 6.15
N THR A 72 -7.93 -10.55 6.74
CA THR A 72 -7.00 -9.53 6.25
C THR A 72 -5.62 -10.13 6.31
N ASN A 73 -5.14 -10.64 5.17
CA ASN A 73 -3.80 -11.16 5.10
C ASN A 73 -2.89 -9.94 4.99
N LEU A 74 -2.01 -9.78 5.96
CA LEU A 74 -0.92 -8.82 5.88
C LEU A 74 0.22 -9.47 5.12
N PHE A 75 0.68 -8.81 4.06
CA PHE A 75 1.79 -9.27 3.25
C PHE A 75 2.92 -8.27 3.38
N ARG A 76 4.06 -8.76 3.87
CA ARG A 76 5.30 -8.00 3.83
C ARG A 76 6.06 -8.34 2.55
N TYR A 77 6.38 -7.32 1.76
CA TYR A 77 7.32 -7.46 0.65
C TYR A 77 8.51 -6.53 0.88
N GLY A 78 9.71 -7.08 0.75
CA GLY A 78 10.94 -6.31 0.84
C GLY A 78 11.34 -5.75 -0.51
N LEU A 79 11.91 -4.55 -0.53
CA LEU A 79 12.66 -4.09 -1.69
C LEU A 79 13.84 -5.04 -1.88
N HIS A 80 13.88 -5.76 -3.00
CA HIS A 80 14.98 -6.68 -3.27
C HIS A 80 16.24 -5.88 -3.62
N VAL A 81 17.11 -5.71 -2.63
CA VAL A 81 18.44 -5.13 -2.80
C VAL A 81 19.47 -6.24 -2.63
N MET A 82 20.56 -6.15 -3.38
CA MET A 82 21.60 -7.19 -3.33
C MET A 82 22.18 -7.27 -1.90
N PRO A 83 22.39 -8.47 -1.32
CA PRO A 83 22.83 -8.62 0.07
C PRO A 83 24.13 -7.90 0.43
N THR A 84 24.98 -7.65 -0.57
CA THR A 84 26.27 -6.95 -0.44
C THR A 84 26.13 -5.44 -0.26
N GLU A 85 25.05 -4.81 -0.74
CA GLU A 85 24.82 -3.35 -0.63
C GLU A 85 24.36 -2.90 0.77
N VAL A 86 23.92 -3.84 1.61
CA VAL A 86 23.39 -3.53 2.95
C VAL A 86 24.46 -3.65 4.04
N ARG A 87 25.55 -4.40 3.78
CA ARG A 87 26.47 -4.86 4.85
C ARG A 87 27.72 -3.99 5.08
N GLU A 88 28.18 -3.23 4.09
CA GLU A 88 29.45 -2.49 4.25
C GLU A 88 29.28 -0.96 4.10
N HIS A 89 28.46 -0.48 3.15
CA HIS A 89 27.98 0.91 3.06
C HIS A 89 26.68 0.93 2.24
N ILE A 90 25.61 1.60 2.70
CA ILE A 90 24.40 1.78 1.87
C ILE A 90 24.77 2.65 0.67
N GLY A 91 24.77 2.05 -0.52
CA GLY A 91 25.13 2.75 -1.75
C GLY A 91 24.11 3.84 -2.09
N THR A 92 24.55 4.89 -2.77
CA THR A 92 23.66 5.95 -3.28
C THR A 92 22.57 5.39 -4.20
N SER A 93 22.86 4.33 -4.96
CA SER A 93 21.88 3.58 -5.77
C SER A 93 20.78 2.96 -4.92
N THR A 94 21.14 2.32 -3.81
CA THR A 94 20.21 1.71 -2.85
C THR A 94 19.33 2.76 -2.18
N LEU A 95 19.92 3.90 -1.77
CA LEU A 95 19.16 5.03 -1.21
C LEU A 95 18.16 5.57 -2.23
N LEU A 96 18.59 5.80 -3.47
CA LEU A 96 17.70 6.31 -4.52
C LEU A 96 16.59 5.31 -4.87
N ALA A 97 16.89 4.01 -4.91
CA ALA A 97 15.89 2.98 -5.15
C ALA A 97 14.85 2.91 -4.02
N ALA A 98 15.30 2.98 -2.77
CA ALA A 98 14.43 3.02 -1.60
C ALA A 98 13.54 4.27 -1.58
N TRP A 99 14.12 5.43 -1.87
CA TRP A 99 13.39 6.68 -2.01
C TRP A 99 12.31 6.60 -3.09
N ASN A 100 12.68 6.17 -4.30
CA ASN A 100 11.74 6.05 -5.42
C ASN A 100 10.60 5.09 -5.11
N ALA A 101 10.87 3.97 -4.45
CA ALA A 101 9.84 3.04 -4.02
C ALA A 101 8.90 3.68 -2.98
N ALA A 102 9.44 4.38 -1.99
CA ALA A 102 8.64 5.04 -0.94
C ALA A 102 7.70 6.12 -1.53
N VAL A 103 8.22 7.01 -2.38
CA VAL A 103 7.39 8.09 -2.96
C VAL A 103 6.36 7.55 -3.96
N TYR A 104 6.69 6.48 -4.68
CA TYR A 104 5.74 5.81 -5.56
C TYR A 104 4.59 5.19 -4.77
N VAL A 105 4.89 4.42 -3.71
CA VAL A 105 3.85 3.76 -2.89
C VAL A 105 2.97 4.81 -2.21
N ALA A 106 3.56 5.87 -1.67
CA ALA A 106 2.83 6.97 -1.05
C ALA A 106 2.14 7.92 -2.04
N GLN A 107 2.33 7.74 -3.35
CA GLN A 107 1.73 8.56 -4.42
C GLN A 107 2.04 10.06 -4.27
N ILE A 108 3.29 10.39 -3.89
CA ILE A 108 3.71 11.79 -3.72
C ILE A 108 3.83 12.48 -5.07
N ASP A 109 3.42 13.75 -5.13
CA ASP A 109 3.49 14.58 -6.33
C ASP A 109 4.93 14.82 -6.81
N ASP A 110 5.15 14.75 -8.13
CA ASP A 110 6.47 14.89 -8.76
C ASP A 110 7.19 16.20 -8.40
N ARG A 111 6.44 17.30 -8.19
CA ARG A 111 7.03 18.59 -7.78
C ARG A 111 7.58 18.49 -6.36
N GLN A 112 6.82 17.90 -5.43
CA GLN A 112 7.28 17.65 -4.07
C GLN A 112 8.53 16.77 -4.07
N VAL A 113 8.52 15.66 -4.83
CA VAL A 113 9.67 14.76 -4.97
C VAL A 113 10.90 15.51 -5.46
N THR A 114 10.76 16.35 -6.49
CA THR A 114 11.87 17.13 -7.06
C THR A 114 12.46 18.12 -6.04
N GLU A 115 11.61 18.76 -5.23
CA GLU A 115 12.03 19.70 -4.18
C GLU A 115 12.83 18.99 -3.07
N ALA A 116 12.36 17.81 -2.64
CA ALA A 116 13.07 16.98 -1.67
C ALA A 116 14.41 16.46 -2.20
N MET A 117 14.46 16.08 -3.48
CA MET A 117 15.70 15.64 -4.13
C MET A 117 16.71 16.78 -4.28
N THR A 118 16.25 17.98 -4.61
CA THR A 118 17.09 19.16 -4.77
C THR A 118 17.67 19.64 -3.44
N SER A 119 16.88 19.60 -2.37
CA SER A 119 17.33 19.97 -1.02
C SER A 119 18.25 18.92 -0.37
N GLY A 120 18.22 17.69 -0.86
CA GLY A 120 19.00 16.56 -0.34
C GLY A 120 18.40 15.90 0.90
N VAL A 121 17.29 16.43 1.44
CA VAL A 121 16.64 15.91 2.68
C VAL A 121 16.25 14.44 2.57
N TYR A 122 15.95 13.98 1.36
CA TYR A 122 15.59 12.58 1.11
C TYR A 122 16.73 11.60 1.44
N LEU A 123 18.00 12.01 1.30
CA LEU A 123 19.15 11.15 1.56
C LEU A 123 19.26 10.83 3.05
N ASP A 124 19.13 11.86 3.89
CA ASP A 124 19.22 11.71 5.35
C ASP A 124 18.04 10.87 5.87
N ALA A 125 16.83 11.21 5.44
CA ALA A 125 15.61 10.48 5.81
C ALA A 125 15.70 8.99 5.41
N THR A 126 16.11 8.72 4.18
CA THR A 126 16.21 7.34 3.66
C THR A 126 17.33 6.56 4.37
N THR A 127 18.50 7.17 4.57
CA THR A 127 19.64 6.53 5.24
C THR A 127 19.28 6.11 6.66
N GLU A 128 18.67 7.01 7.42
CA GLU A 128 18.31 6.75 8.82
C GLU A 128 17.30 5.59 8.93
N VAL A 129 16.27 5.59 8.08
CA VAL A 129 15.22 4.56 8.12
C VAL A 129 15.77 3.21 7.67
N LEU A 130 16.55 3.15 6.59
CA LEU A 130 17.16 1.90 6.14
C LEU A 130 18.11 1.32 7.18
N ALA A 131 18.93 2.16 7.83
CA ALA A 131 19.83 1.73 8.89
C ALA A 131 19.06 1.18 10.10
N ARG A 132 17.94 1.80 10.47
CA ARG A 132 17.06 1.37 11.58
C ARG A 132 16.40 0.01 11.30
N HIS A 133 15.88 -0.19 10.09
CA HIS A 133 15.07 -1.37 9.75
C HIS A 133 15.83 -2.48 9.02
N GLY A 134 17.10 -2.27 8.70
CA GLY A 134 17.92 -3.22 7.95
C GLY A 134 17.52 -3.37 6.48
N GLY A 135 16.85 -2.37 5.92
CA GLY A 135 16.32 -2.37 4.55
C GLY A 135 14.94 -1.73 4.44
N LEU A 136 14.41 -1.70 3.21
CA LEU A 136 13.06 -1.23 2.93
C LEU A 136 12.11 -2.40 2.72
N TRP A 137 10.91 -2.27 3.26
CA TRP A 137 9.81 -3.19 3.07
C TRP A 137 8.50 -2.43 3.20
N PHE A 138 7.43 -3.06 2.75
CA PHE A 138 6.08 -2.51 2.75
C PHE A 138 5.11 -3.56 3.27
N ILE A 139 4.00 -3.11 3.86
CA ILE A 139 2.91 -3.99 4.29
C ILE A 139 1.65 -3.66 3.52
N ASP A 140 1.18 -4.63 2.74
CA ASP A 140 -0.13 -4.58 2.13
C ASP A 140 -1.13 -5.40 2.94
N GLU A 141 -2.38 -4.99 2.89
CA GLU A 141 -3.54 -5.78 3.28
C GLU A 141 -4.30 -6.26 2.04
N SER A 142 -5.01 -7.39 2.17
CA SER A 142 -5.98 -7.80 1.17
C SER A 142 -7.30 -8.28 1.76
N PHE A 143 -8.36 -8.14 0.98
CA PHE A 143 -9.64 -8.77 1.24
C PHE A 143 -10.29 -9.24 -0.07
N VAL A 144 -11.23 -10.16 0.05
CA VAL A 144 -11.89 -10.79 -1.10
C VAL A 144 -13.40 -10.58 -1.03
N VAL A 145 -14.00 -10.16 -2.13
CA VAL A 145 -15.45 -10.21 -2.37
C VAL A 145 -15.72 -11.33 -3.36
N VAL A 146 -16.70 -12.18 -3.05
CA VAL A 146 -17.13 -13.31 -3.86
C VAL A 146 -18.61 -13.11 -4.19
N ARG A 147 -18.96 -13.22 -5.47
CA ARG A 147 -20.37 -13.41 -5.84
C ARG A 147 -20.67 -14.89 -5.73
N GLU A 148 -21.66 -15.26 -4.93
CA GLU A 148 -22.03 -16.66 -4.75
C GLU A 148 -22.64 -17.23 -6.04
N ARG A 149 -22.69 -18.57 -6.12
CA ARG A 149 -23.51 -19.23 -7.15
C ARG A 149 -24.95 -19.23 -6.66
N ASP A 150 -25.89 -19.11 -7.60
CA ASP A 150 -27.33 -19.20 -7.32
C ASP A 150 -27.70 -20.56 -6.72
#